data_AF-A0A979G573-F1
#
_entry.id   AF-A0A979G573-F1
#
_cell.length_a   1.000
_cell.length_b   1.000
_cell.length_c   1.000
_cell.angle_alpha   90.00
_cell.angle_beta   90.00
_cell.angle_gamma   90.00
#
_symmetry.space_group_name_H-M   'P 1'
#
loop_
_entity.id
_entity.type
_entity.pdbx_description
1 polymer ?
#
loop_
_entity_poly.entity_id
_entity_poly.type
_entity_poly.pdbx_seq_one_letter_code
_entity_poly.pdbx_strand_id
1 'polypeptide(L)' 'MDLIYIWVAQYGVINQEGFNLSAQFDISIKNEPMEFLPIEYQLTIRANKDYCNIFPEQIRDVIAIVGMNGSGKSSILNL' A
#
# COMPACT_ATOMS: atom_id res chain seq x y z
N MET A 1 4.56 -4.01 16.70
CA MET A 1 4.84 -4.67 15.41
C MET A 1 3.98 -3.92 14.43
N ASP A 2 4.59 -3.26 13.46
CA ASP A 2 3.95 -2.17 12.71
C ASP A 2 3.69 -2.65 11.27
N LEU A 3 2.45 -2.47 10.80
CA LEU A 3 2.03 -2.90 9.46
C LEU A 3 2.28 -1.77 8.47
N ILE A 4 3.31 -1.91 7.64
CA ILE A 4 3.79 -0.84 6.75
C ILE A 4 3.24 -0.93 5.32
N TYR A 5 2.81 -2.11 4.88
CA TYR A 5 2.35 -2.33 3.51
C TYR A 5 1.41 -3.54 3.41
N ILE A 6 0.42 -3.46 2.52
CA ILE A 6 -0.46 -4.57 2.16
C ILE A 6 -0.50 -4.70 0.65
N TRP A 7 -0.36 -5.93 0.14
CA TRP A 7 -0.64 -6.27 -1.25
C TRP A 7 -1.94 -7.05 -1.34
N VAL A 8 -2.86 -6.60 -2.20
CA VAL A 8 -4.14 -7.27 -2.44
C VAL A 8 -4.15 -7.81 -3.86
N ALA A 9 -4.01 -9.13 -4.01
CA ALA A 9 -4.13 -9.77 -5.31
C ALA A 9 -5.57 -9.66 -5.85
N GLN A 10 -6.56 -10.05 -5.05
CA GLN A 10 -7.98 -9.92 -5.37
C GLN A 10 -8.83 -9.89 -4.09
N TYR A 11 -9.58 -8.80 -3.87
CA TYR A 11 -10.57 -8.69 -2.79
C TYR A 11 -11.67 -7.69 -3.15
N GLY A 12 -12.90 -8.18 -3.34
CA GLY A 12 -14.01 -7.34 -3.78
C GLY A 12 -13.71 -6.63 -5.09
N VAL A 13 -13.65 -5.29 -5.06
CA VAL A 13 -13.32 -4.44 -6.22
C VAL A 13 -11.82 -4.09 -6.32
N ILE A 14 -11.00 -4.50 -5.34
CA ILE A 14 -9.57 -4.26 -5.31
C ILE A 14 -8.85 -5.40 -6.03
N ASN A 15 -8.08 -5.08 -7.06
CA ASN A 15 -7.37 -6.06 -7.87
C ASN A 15 -5.92 -5.60 -8.08
N GLN A 16 -4.96 -6.45 -7.69
CA GLN A 16 -3.52 -6.22 -7.83
C GLN A 16 -3.06 -4.83 -7.35
N GLU A 17 -3.54 -4.43 -6.16
CA GLU A 17 -3.28 -3.10 -5.62
C GLU A 17 -2.46 -3.16 -4.34
N GLY A 18 -1.55 -2.20 -4.19
CA GLY A 18 -0.68 -2.07 -3.03
C GLY A 18 -1.05 -0.86 -2.18
N PHE A 19 -1.22 -1.06 -0.88
CA PHE A 19 -1.47 0.01 0.07
C PHE A 19 -0.23 0.27 0.91
N ASN A 20 0.38 1.42 0.71
CA ASN A 20 1.45 1.90 1.57
C ASN A 20 0.84 2.55 2.82
N LEU A 21 1.13 1.97 3.99
CA LEU A 21 0.55 2.37 5.26
C LEU A 21 1.56 3.17 6.12
N SER A 22 2.76 3.43 5.60
CA SER A 22 3.73 4.28 6.26
C SER A 22 4.32 5.32 5.31
N ALA A 23 4.41 6.56 5.79
CA ALA A 23 5.04 7.64 5.03
C ALA A 23 6.59 7.55 5.03
N GLN A 24 7.17 6.71 5.88
CA GLN A 24 8.61 6.55 6.04
C GLN A 24 9.27 5.77 4.90
N PHE A 25 8.48 4.99 4.15
CA PHE A 25 8.99 4.11 3.12
C PHE A 25 8.26 4.34 1.81
N ASP A 26 8.99 4.31 0.71
CA ASP A 26 8.44 4.16 -0.62
C ASP A 26 8.41 2.67 -0.95
N ILE A 27 7.20 2.11 -1.02
CA ILE A 27 6.99 0.68 -1.26
C ILE A 27 6.18 0.49 -2.53
N SER A 28 6.67 -0.35 -3.42
CA SER A 28 5.98 -0.70 -4.66
C SER A 28 6.21 -2.16 -5.02
N ILE A 29 5.21 -2.76 -5.67
CA ILE A 29 5.32 -4.07 -6.28
C ILE A 29 5.19 -3.89 -7.79
N LYS A 30 6.13 -4.47 -8.52
CA LYS A 30 6.02 -4.66 -9.97
C LYS A 30 5.70 -6.11 -10.25
N ASN A 31 4.74 -6.34 -11.13
CA ASN A 31 4.42 -7.65 -11.67
C ASN A 31 4.70 -7.69 -13.16
N GLU A 32 5.69 -8.49 -13.55
CA GLU A 32 6.03 -8.67 -14.97
C GLU A 32 5.55 -10.05 -15.44
N PRO A 33 4.73 -10.13 -16.51
CA PRO A 33 4.38 -11.41 -17.10
C PRO A 33 5.63 -12.06 -17.68
N MET A 34 6.00 -13.24 -17.19
CA MET A 34 7.06 -14.04 -17.81
C MET A 34 6.46 -14.93 -18.89
N GLU A 35 7.14 -15.01 -20.04
CA GLU A 35 6.68 -15.69 -21.25
C GLU A 35 6.42 -17.21 -21.04
N PHE A 36 7.06 -17.81 -20.02
CA PHE A 36 7.00 -19.25 -19.73
C PHE A 36 6.90 -19.63 -18.24
N LEU A 37 6.69 -18.65 -17.34
CA LEU A 37 6.68 -18.86 -15.89
C LEU A 37 5.55 -18.06 -15.21
N PRO A 38 5.14 -18.42 -13.98
CA PRO A 38 4.20 -17.61 -13.20
C PRO A 38 4.71 -16.18 -13.03
N ILE A 39 3.79 -15.24 -12.82
CA ILE A 39 4.06 -13.82 -12.60
C ILE A 39 5.16 -13.66 -11.54
N GLU A 40 6.24 -12.95 -11.88
CA GLU A 40 7.24 -12.53 -10.91
C GLU A 40 6.76 -11.24 -10.22
N TYR A 41 6.76 -11.24 -8.90
CA TYR A 41 6.46 -10.05 -8.10
C TYR A 41 7.76 -9.51 -7.50
N GLN A 42 8.16 -8.32 -7.93
CA GLN A 42 9.31 -7.62 -7.39
C GLN A 42 8.86 -6.56 -6.39
N LEU A 43 9.08 -6.81 -5.11
CA LEU A 43 8.87 -5.84 -4.03
C LEU A 43 10.09 -4.93 -3.90
N THR A 44 9.88 -3.62 -4.06
CA THR A 44 10.89 -2.59 -3.81
C THR A 44 10.49 -1.80 -2.57
N ILE A 45 11.40 -1.74 -1.58
CA ILE A 45 11.27 -0.92 -0.37
C ILE A 45 12.45 0.05 -0.33
N ARG A 46 12.16 1.34 -0.20
CA ARG A 46 13.19 2.39 -0.03
C ARG A 46 12.78 3.30 1.11
N ALA A 47 13.75 3.83 1.84
CA ALA A 47 13.47 4.91 2.79
C ALA A 47 13.03 6.15 1.99
N ASN A 48 11.90 6.73 2.39
CA ASN A 48 11.42 7.99 1.81
C ASN A 48 12.31 9.12 2.32
N LYS A 49 13.10 9.73 1.43
CA LYS A 49 14.05 10.79 1.76
C LYS A 49 13.37 12.11 2.11
N ASP A 50 12.13 12.29 1.68
CA ASP A 50 11.34 13.49 1.88
C ASP A 50 10.41 13.36 3.10
N TYR A 51 10.48 12.24 3.83
CA TYR A 51 9.69 12.03 5.03
C TYR A 51 10.05 13.04 6.13
N CYS A 52 9.05 13.77 6.60
CA CYS A 52 9.13 14.67 7.74
C CYS A 52 7.92 14.42 8.64
N ASN A 53 8.17 14.02 9.90
CA ASN A 53 7.10 13.91 10.87
C ASN A 53 6.76 15.29 11.45
N ILE A 54 5.56 15.78 11.15
CA ILE A 54 5.01 17.03 11.68
C ILE A 54 3.98 16.82 12.80
N PHE A 55 3.71 15.57 13.16
CA PHE A 55 2.70 15.20 14.15
C PHE A 55 3.33 14.95 15.53
N PRO A 56 2.54 15.08 16.62
CA PRO A 56 2.97 14.67 17.96
C PRO A 56 3.35 13.19 18.02
N GLU A 57 4.25 12.82 18.93
CA GLU A 57 4.76 11.44 19.06
C GLU A 57 3.68 10.36 19.27
N GLN A 58 2.49 10.74 19.74
CA GLN A 58 1.35 9.82 19.89
C GLN A 58 0.73 9.40 18.55
N ILE A 59 0.98 10.14 17.47
CA ILE A 59 0.53 9.83 16.11
C ILE A 59 1.73 9.29 15.33
N ARG A 60 1.67 8.01 14.94
CA ARG A 60 2.78 7.35 14.22
C ARG A 60 2.68 7.50 12.71
N ASP A 61 1.47 7.33 12.16
CA ASP A 61 1.20 7.37 10.73
C ASP A 61 -0.13 8.08 10.46
N VAL A 62 -0.25 8.67 9.27
CA VAL A 62 -1.48 9.26 8.75
C VAL A 62 -1.68 8.76 7.32
N ILE A 63 -2.80 8.09 7.07
CA ILE A 63 -3.09 7.43 5.80
C ILE A 63 -4.34 8.06 5.19
N ALA A 64 -4.25 8.48 3.94
CA ALA A 64 -5.38 8.98 3.18
C ALA A 64 -5.77 7.98 2.08
N ILE A 65 -7.03 7.51 2.11
CA ILE A 65 -7.59 6.64 1.08
C ILE A 65 -8.53 7.47 0.21
N VAL A 66 -8.17 7.69 -1.06
CA VAL A 66 -8.92 8.53 -2.00
C VAL A 66 -9.35 7.70 -3.21
N GLY A 67 -10.55 7.96 -3.73
CA GLY A 67 -11.13 7.20 -4.84
C GLY A 67 -12.60 7.54 -5.08
N MET A 68 -13.17 7.06 -6.18
CA MET A 68 -14.57 7.33 -6.56
C MET A 68 -15.59 6.75 -5.58
N ASN A 69 -16.82 7.26 -5.58
CA ASN A 69 -17.91 6.68 -4.79
C ASN A 69 -18.15 5.22 -5.22
N GLY A 70 -18.43 4.34 -4.24
CA GLY A 70 -18.60 2.91 -4.50
C GLY A 70 -17.30 2.10 -4.66
N SER A 71 -16.11 2.72 -4.63
CA SER A 71 -14.83 2.01 -4.79
C SER A 71 -14.36 1.22 -3.55
N GLY A 72 -15.21 1.04 -2.54
CA GLY A 72 -14.89 0.24 -1.34
C GLY A 72 -14.09 0.95 -0.23
N LYS A 73 -13.84 2.28 -0.32
CA LYS A 73 -13.08 3.04 0.70
C LYS A 73 -13.61 2.85 2.14
N SER A 74 -14.92 2.90 2.33
CA SER A 74 -15.54 2.68 3.65
C SER A 74 -15.49 1.21 4.08
N SER A 75 -15.51 0.27 3.14
CA SER A 75 -15.41 -1.16 3.44
C SER A 75 -14.03 -1.53 3.99
N ILE A 76 -12.96 -0.91 3.47
CA ILE A 76 -11.59 -1.12 3.95
C ILE A 76 -11.44 -0.75 5.44
N LEU A 77 -12.14 0.28 5.91
CA LEU A 77 -12.08 0.72 7.31
C LEU A 77 -12.79 -0.23 8.29
N ASN A 78 -13.60 -1.16 7.77
CA ASN A 78 -14.34 -2.14 8.57
C ASN A 78 -13.73 -3.55 8.48
N LEU A 79 -12.57 -3.71 7.83
CA LEU A 79 -11.78 -4.95 7.81
C LEU A 79 -10.95 -5.07 9.09
#